data_AF-A0AAW3YTR4-F1
#
_entry.id   AF-A0AAW3YTR4-F1
#
_cell.length_a   1.000
_cell.length_b   1.000
_cell.length_c   1.000
_cell.angle_alpha   90.00
_cell.angle_beta   90.00
_cell.angle_gamma   90.00
#
_symmetry.space_group_name_H-M   'P 1'
#
loop_
_entity.id
_entity.type
_entity.pdbx_description
1 polymer ?
#
loop_
_entity_poly.entity_id
_entity_poly.type
_entity_poly.pdbx_seq_one_letter_code
_entity_poly.pdbx_strand_id
1 'polypeptide(L)'
;MKRPFSVWVMLVGLLIFSLDHFIGIIKLVNVIQVYFKQLESTSTIHYFIVYLVVKTAVFGIFILGFISTLSPKKHAKKVLLLAWTIFIFVFLIRQYEAYYEIDDRYLKYDNDSERAGALIAAAIQFTLYLSVLINLIFSKRTANYLKKNNNKSQVDSTLSDNKI
;
A
#
# COMPACT_ATOMS: atom_id res chain seq x y z
N MET A 1 15.77 12.32 -15.09
CA MET A 1 16.36 12.34 -13.73
C MET A 1 16.48 10.92 -13.22
N LYS A 2 17.61 10.54 -12.60
CA LYS A 2 17.73 9.25 -11.89
C LYS A 2 16.74 9.21 -10.71
N ARG A 3 16.13 8.05 -10.45
CA ARG A 3 15.15 7.87 -9.36
C ARG A 3 15.84 8.13 -8.00
N PRO A 4 15.30 9.01 -7.12
CA PRO A 4 15.82 9.18 -5.77
C PRO A 4 15.73 7.87 -4.96
N PHE A 5 16.65 7.66 -4.03
CA PHE A 5 16.63 6.47 -3.17
C PHE A 5 15.32 6.32 -2.37
N SER A 6 14.78 7.43 -1.87
CA SER A 6 13.48 7.45 -1.19
C SER A 6 12.34 6.87 -2.04
N VAL A 7 12.37 7.10 -3.36
CA VAL A 7 11.39 6.56 -4.30
C VAL A 7 11.55 5.04 -4.46
N TRP A 8 12.78 4.54 -4.44
CA TRP A 8 13.02 3.09 -4.44
C TRP A 8 12.48 2.42 -3.18
N VAL A 9 12.76 2.99 -2.01
CA VAL A 9 12.19 2.49 -0.74
C VAL A 9 10.66 2.46 -0.80
N MET A 10 10.05 3.51 -1.36
CA MET A 10 8.59 3.57 -1.54
C MET A 10 8.06 2.47 -2.48
N LEU A 11 8.74 2.22 -3.60
CA LEU A 11 8.36 1.16 -4.54
C LEU A 11 8.48 -0.23 -3.92
N VAL A 12 9.57 -0.50 -3.21
CA VAL A 12 9.79 -1.79 -2.53
C VAL A 12 8.74 -2.01 -1.46
N GLY A 13 8.45 -0.99 -0.64
CA GLY A 13 7.37 -1.05 0.36
C GLY A 13 6.03 -1.38 -0.29
N LEU A 14 5.60 -0.59 -1.27
CA LEU A 14 4.34 -0.83 -1.98
C LEU A 14 4.28 -2.23 -2.63
N LEU A 15 5.38 -2.73 -3.17
CA LEU A 15 5.44 -4.08 -3.75
C LEU A 15 5.20 -5.16 -2.70
N ILE A 16 5.94 -5.14 -1.59
CA ILE A 16 5.81 -6.12 -0.51
C ILE A 16 4.38 -6.13 0.03
N PHE A 17 3.81 -4.95 0.28
CA PHE A 17 2.45 -4.85 0.82
C PHE A 17 1.35 -5.22 -0.18
N SER A 18 1.56 -4.93 -1.47
CA SER A 18 0.66 -5.41 -2.52
C SER A 18 0.65 -6.94 -2.56
N LEU A 19 1.81 -7.58 -2.47
CA LEU A 19 1.91 -9.05 -2.45
C LEU A 19 1.23 -9.65 -1.22
N ASP A 20 1.44 -9.08 -0.03
CA ASP A 20 0.77 -9.51 1.21
C ASP A 20 -0.76 -9.40 1.10
N HIS A 21 -1.28 -8.30 0.56
CA HIS A 21 -2.72 -8.13 0.32
C HIS A 21 -3.26 -9.10 -0.73
N PHE A 22 -2.51 -9.34 -1.80
CA PHE A 22 -2.89 -10.29 -2.85
C PHE A 22 -3.03 -11.71 -2.29
N ILE A 23 -2.08 -12.14 -1.46
CA ILE A 23 -2.17 -13.44 -0.76
C ILE A 23 -3.40 -13.47 0.15
N GLY A 24 -3.65 -12.39 0.89
CA GLY A 24 -4.84 -12.26 1.74
C GLY A 24 -6.16 -12.37 0.96
N ILE A 25 -6.23 -11.77 -0.23
CA ILE A 25 -7.39 -11.84 -1.12
C ILE A 25 -7.61 -13.28 -1.59
N ILE A 26 -6.56 -13.97 -2.07
CA ILE A 26 -6.65 -15.37 -2.53
C ILE A 26 -7.16 -16.28 -1.40
N LYS A 27 -6.61 -16.15 -0.19
CA LYS A 27 -7.05 -16.92 0.97
C LYS A 27 -8.52 -16.69 1.28
N LEU A 28 -8.97 -15.44 1.25
CA LEU A 28 -10.35 -15.08 1.56
C LEU A 28 -11.35 -15.61 0.51
N VAL A 29 -11.00 -15.59 -0.78
CA VAL A 29 -11.82 -16.17 -1.85
C VAL A 29 -12.05 -17.67 -1.59
N ASN A 30 -10.99 -18.40 -1.20
CA ASN A 30 -11.12 -19.82 -0.87
C ASN A 30 -12.04 -20.05 0.34
N VAL A 31 -11.94 -19.22 1.38
CA VAL A 31 -12.82 -19.29 2.56
C VAL A 31 -14.27 -19.06 2.14
N ILE A 32 -14.55 -17.99 1.39
CA ILE A 32 -15.90 -17.67 0.91
C ILE A 32 -16.51 -18.86 0.15
N GLN A 33 -15.76 -19.51 -0.74
CA GLN A 33 -16.22 -20.68 -1.49
C GLN A 33 -16.61 -21.86 -0.59
N VAL A 34 -15.89 -22.09 0.52
CA VAL A 34 -16.25 -23.15 1.48
C VAL A 34 -17.56 -22.82 2.19
N TYR A 35 -17.73 -21.57 2.65
CA TYR A 35 -18.93 -21.14 3.37
C TYR A 35 -20.18 -21.14 2.48
N PHE A 36 -20.04 -20.76 1.20
CA PHE A 36 -21.13 -20.91 0.23
C PHE A 36 -21.58 -22.37 0.05
N LYS A 37 -20.64 -23.33 0.10
CA LYS A 37 -20.95 -24.76 -0.03
C LYS A 37 -21.59 -25.35 1.23
N GLN A 38 -21.31 -24.77 2.40
CA GLN A 38 -21.79 -25.27 3.69
C GLN A 38 -23.16 -24.70 4.09
N LEU A 39 -23.83 -23.90 3.24
CA LEU A 39 -25.13 -23.28 3.53
C LEU A 39 -25.15 -22.49 4.86
N GLU A 40 -24.03 -21.82 5.16
CA GLU A 40 -23.94 -20.95 6.33
C GLU A 40 -24.83 -19.71 6.21
N SER A 41 -25.09 -19.07 7.36
CA SER A 41 -25.89 -17.84 7.46
C SER A 41 -25.48 -16.80 6.40
N THR A 42 -26.48 -16.25 5.71
CA THR A 42 -26.31 -15.17 4.72
C THR A 42 -25.58 -13.95 5.28
N SER A 43 -25.67 -13.70 6.60
CA SER A 43 -24.96 -12.60 7.26
C SER A 43 -23.43 -12.79 7.30
N THR A 44 -22.96 -14.01 7.57
CA THR A 44 -21.53 -14.34 7.65
C THR A 44 -20.88 -14.24 6.27
N ILE A 45 -21.56 -14.77 5.25
CA ILE A 45 -21.13 -14.67 3.85
C ILE A 45 -21.06 -13.20 3.41
N HIS A 46 -22.07 -12.38 3.77
CA HIS A 46 -22.06 -10.95 3.46
C HIS A 46 -20.86 -10.23 4.09
N TYR A 47 -20.54 -10.51 5.35
CA TYR A 47 -19.36 -9.94 6.02
C TYR A 47 -18.06 -10.26 5.26
N PHE A 48 -17.85 -11.52 4.86
CA PHE A 48 -16.66 -11.91 4.12
C PHE A 48 -16.59 -11.26 2.74
N ILE A 49 -17.72 -11.09 2.04
CA ILE A 49 -17.77 -10.40 0.74
C ILE A 49 -17.40 -8.92 0.92
N VAL A 50 -17.95 -8.24 1.93
CA VAL A 50 -17.60 -6.85 2.21
C VAL A 50 -16.11 -6.72 2.52
N TYR A 51 -15.57 -7.62 3.35
CA TYR A 51 -14.14 -7.64 3.67
C TYR A 51 -13.27 -7.90 2.42
N LEU A 52 -13.72 -8.77 1.49
CA LEU A 52 -13.05 -9.01 0.20
C LEU A 52 -12.97 -7.74 -0.65
N VAL A 53 -14.10 -7.03 -0.76
CA VAL A 53 -14.19 -5.79 -1.55
C VAL A 53 -13.26 -4.72 -0.97
N VAL A 54 -13.24 -4.55 0.36
CA VAL A 54 -12.35 -3.60 1.03
C VAL A 54 -10.87 -3.95 0.78
N LYS A 55 -10.48 -5.22 0.98
CA LYS A 55 -9.10 -5.65 0.69
C LYS A 55 -8.70 -5.43 -0.76
N THR A 56 -9.61 -5.70 -1.69
CA THR A 56 -9.37 -5.50 -3.13
C THR A 56 -9.24 -4.03 -3.48
N ALA A 57 -10.05 -3.15 -2.87
CA ALA A 57 -9.94 -1.70 -3.05
C ALA A 57 -8.59 -1.17 -2.54
N VAL A 58 -8.16 -1.58 -1.35
CA VAL A 58 -6.85 -1.23 -0.77
C VAL A 58 -5.71 -1.71 -1.68
N PHE A 59 -5.77 -2.96 -2.14
CA PHE A 59 -4.81 -3.51 -3.10
C PHE A 59 -4.75 -2.68 -4.38
N GLY A 60 -5.89 -2.30 -4.95
CA GLY A 60 -5.97 -1.43 -6.12
C GLY A 60 -5.29 -0.08 -5.89
N ILE A 61 -5.44 0.53 -4.71
CA ILE A 61 -4.78 1.79 -4.36
C ILE A 61 -3.26 1.61 -4.28
N PHE A 62 -2.75 0.51 -3.73
CA PHE A 62 -1.31 0.24 -3.70
C PHE A 62 -0.73 0.06 -5.10
N ILE A 63 -1.41 -0.69 -5.97
CA ILE A 63 -1.01 -0.86 -7.38
C ILE A 63 -1.02 0.49 -8.11
N LEU A 64 -2.06 1.30 -7.93
CA LEU A 64 -2.13 2.64 -8.50
C LEU A 64 -1.01 3.56 -7.98
N GLY A 65 -0.68 3.48 -6.70
CA GLY A 65 0.46 4.17 -6.09
C GLY A 65 1.79 3.73 -6.70
N PHE A 66 1.97 2.42 -6.91
CA PHE A 66 3.16 1.85 -7.50
C PHE A 66 3.33 2.30 -8.96
N ILE A 67 2.29 2.15 -9.79
CA ILE A 67 2.29 2.59 -11.20
C ILE A 67 2.52 4.10 -11.31
N SER A 68 1.85 4.89 -10.46
CA SER A 68 2.02 6.35 -10.44
C SER A 68 3.43 6.77 -10.04
N THR A 69 4.15 5.93 -9.29
CA THR A 69 5.54 6.16 -8.92
C THR A 69 6.51 5.78 -10.04
N LEU A 70 6.23 4.69 -10.76
CA LEU A 70 7.03 4.26 -11.92
C LEU A 70 6.91 5.22 -13.11
N SER A 71 5.69 5.71 -13.36
CA SER A 71 5.34 6.61 -14.46
C SER A 71 4.59 7.84 -13.93
N PRO A 72 5.31 8.87 -13.46
CA PRO A 72 4.70 10.02 -12.79
C PRO A 72 3.73 10.81 -13.67
N LYS A 73 2.47 10.86 -13.24
CA LYS A 73 1.39 11.70 -13.80
C LYS A 73 1.15 12.94 -12.92
N LYS A 74 0.28 13.86 -13.38
CA LYS A 74 -0.07 15.12 -12.68
C LYS A 74 -0.45 14.92 -11.20
N HIS A 75 -1.03 13.78 -10.85
CA HIS A 75 -1.49 13.47 -9.50
C HIS A 75 -0.65 12.41 -8.77
N ALA A 76 0.50 12.00 -9.31
CA ALA A 76 1.30 10.91 -8.76
C ALA A 76 1.67 11.09 -7.30
N LYS A 77 2.09 12.31 -6.90
CA LYS A 77 2.40 12.61 -5.50
C LYS A 77 1.18 12.43 -4.58
N LYS A 78 -0.01 12.86 -5.00
CA LYS A 78 -1.24 12.74 -4.20
C LYS A 78 -1.65 11.27 -4.05
N VAL A 79 -1.62 10.52 -5.14
CA VAL A 79 -1.92 9.08 -5.14
C VAL A 79 -0.93 8.32 -4.26
N LEU A 80 0.36 8.66 -4.35
CA LEU A 80 1.38 8.02 -3.53
C LEU A 80 1.23 8.36 -2.04
N LEU A 81 0.89 9.61 -1.70
CA LEU A 81 0.60 10.01 -0.33
C LEU A 81 -0.61 9.24 0.23
N LEU A 82 -1.68 9.12 -0.56
CA LEU A 82 -2.87 8.35 -0.18
C LEU A 82 -2.52 6.89 0.07
N ALA A 83 -1.79 6.26 -0.87
CA ALA A 83 -1.35 4.87 -0.74
C ALA A 83 -0.48 4.67 0.52
N TRP A 84 0.47 5.57 0.80
CA TRP A 84 1.31 5.50 2.00
C TRP A 84 0.53 5.74 3.30
N THR A 85 -0.48 6.60 3.27
CA THR A 85 -1.33 6.86 4.45
C THR A 85 -2.18 5.64 4.77
N ILE A 86 -2.85 5.06 3.77
CA ILE A 86 -3.63 3.82 3.91
C ILE A 86 -2.71 2.69 4.36
N PHE A 87 -1.51 2.62 3.79
CA PHE A 87 -0.52 1.64 4.16
C PHE A 87 -0.17 1.68 5.66
N ILE A 88 0.13 2.86 6.20
CA ILE A 88 0.39 3.02 7.65
C ILE A 88 -0.85 2.65 8.47
N PHE A 89 -2.04 3.03 8.02
CA PHE A 89 -3.28 2.70 8.72
C PHE A 89 -3.54 1.18 8.78
N VAL A 90 -3.36 0.47 7.66
CA VAL A 90 -3.46 -0.99 7.61
C VAL A 90 -2.41 -1.66 8.49
N PHE A 91 -1.19 -1.13 8.52
CA PHE A 91 -0.15 -1.61 9.44
C PHE A 91 -0.59 -1.47 10.90
N LEU A 92 -1.13 -0.31 11.30
CA LEU A 92 -1.61 -0.09 12.66
C LEU A 92 -2.76 -1.03 13.04
N ILE A 93 -3.73 -1.24 12.14
CA ILE A 93 -4.83 -2.18 12.36
C ILE A 93 -4.29 -3.60 12.55
N ARG A 94 -3.36 -4.04 11.68
CA ARG A 94 -2.79 -5.39 11.78
C ARG A 94 -2.02 -5.61 13.08
N GLN A 95 -1.29 -4.59 13.55
CA GLN A 95 -0.60 -4.65 14.85
C GLN A 95 -1.59 -4.67 16.02
N TYR A 96 -2.68 -3.92 15.93
CA TYR A 96 -3.77 -3.98 16.90
C TYR A 96 -4.40 -5.38 16.95
N GLU A 97 -4.75 -5.95 15.80
CA GLU A 97 -5.31 -7.30 15.71
C GLU A 97 -4.37 -8.37 16.27
N ALA A 98 -3.06 -8.26 16.00
CA ALA A 98 -2.03 -9.15 16.52
C ALA A 98 -1.88 -9.03 18.05
N TYR A 99 -1.89 -7.81 18.59
CA TYR A 99 -1.70 -7.57 20.02
C TYR A 99 -2.89 -8.05 20.86
N TYR A 100 -4.11 -7.89 20.35
CA TYR A 100 -5.34 -8.32 21.05
C TYR A 100 -5.75 -9.76 20.69
N GLU A 101 -4.90 -10.50 19.96
CA GLU A 101 -5.11 -11.90 19.57
C GLU A 101 -6.45 -12.15 18.85
N ILE A 102 -6.96 -11.14 18.15
CA ILE A 102 -8.35 -11.13 17.64
C ILE A 102 -8.50 -12.12 16.47
N ASP A 103 -7.48 -12.27 15.60
CA ASP A 103 -7.63 -13.15 14.42
C ASP A 103 -6.32 -13.59 13.71
N ASP A 104 -5.23 -13.89 14.44
CA ASP A 104 -4.03 -14.40 13.76
C ASP A 104 -3.35 -15.57 14.48
N ARG A 105 -3.37 -16.75 13.85
CA ARG A 105 -2.59 -17.92 14.32
C ARG A 105 -1.09 -17.76 14.07
N TYR A 106 -0.67 -16.74 13.31
CA TYR A 106 0.74 -16.51 12.94
C TYR A 106 1.45 -15.48 13.81
N LEU A 107 0.73 -14.74 14.66
CA LEU A 107 1.27 -13.73 15.59
C LEU A 107 0.75 -13.95 17.01
N LYS A 108 0.70 -15.21 17.46
CA LYS A 108 0.57 -15.51 18.88
C LYS A 108 1.96 -15.49 19.49
N TYR A 109 2.08 -14.76 20.60
CA TYR A 109 3.32 -14.66 21.35
C TYR A 109 3.25 -15.62 22.53
N ASP A 110 4.25 -16.47 22.69
CA ASP A 110 4.25 -17.53 23.69
C ASP A 110 4.58 -17.01 25.10
N ASN A 111 5.20 -15.83 25.18
CA ASN A 111 5.59 -15.20 26.44
C ASN A 111 5.60 -13.66 26.34
N ASP A 112 5.67 -13.00 27.52
CA ASP A 112 5.64 -11.54 27.61
C ASP A 112 6.89 -10.88 26.99
N SER A 113 8.03 -11.58 26.96
CA SER A 113 9.25 -11.07 26.31
C SER A 113 9.10 -10.98 24.80
N GLU A 114 8.43 -11.96 24.16
CA GLU A 114 8.09 -11.94 22.74
C GLU A 114 7.10 -10.83 22.41
N ARG A 115 6.07 -10.63 23.26
CA ARG A 115 5.14 -9.51 23.13
C ARG A 115 5.86 -8.17 23.19
N ALA A 116 6.74 -8.00 24.17
CA ALA A 116 7.54 -6.77 24.33
C ALA A 116 8.48 -6.55 23.13
N GLY A 117 9.15 -7.61 22.66
CA GLY A 117 10.02 -7.55 21.49
C GLY A 117 9.26 -7.17 20.22
N ALA A 118 8.07 -7.73 20.02
CA ALA A 118 7.22 -7.41 18.88
C ALA A 118 6.68 -5.98 18.93
N LEU A 119 6.29 -5.48 20.10
CA LEU A 119 5.91 -4.08 20.28
C LEU A 119 7.05 -3.12 19.91
N ILE A 120 8.27 -3.41 20.35
CA ILE A 120 9.45 -2.60 20.02
C ILE A 120 9.70 -2.64 18.51
N ALA A 121 9.65 -3.83 17.89
CA ALA A 121 9.80 -3.97 16.44
C ALA A 121 8.73 -3.19 15.67
N ALA A 122 7.47 -3.26 16.12
CA ALA A 122 6.36 -2.52 15.54
C ALA A 122 6.56 -0.99 15.66
N ALA A 123 7.05 -0.50 16.80
CA ALA A 123 7.34 0.92 17.01
C ALA A 123 8.47 1.43 16.10
N ILE A 124 9.55 0.64 15.95
CA ILE A 124 10.65 0.94 15.03
C ILE A 124 10.12 0.99 13.59
N GLN A 125 9.36 -0.02 13.19
CA GLN A 125 8.82 -0.14 11.84
C GLN A 125 7.83 0.99 11.51
N PHE A 126 6.98 1.36 12.46
CA PHE A 126 6.10 2.53 12.36
C PHE A 126 6.89 3.82 12.15
N THR A 127 7.94 4.04 12.95
CA THR A 127 8.80 5.23 12.85
C THR A 127 9.47 5.32 11.48
N LEU A 128 9.91 4.18 10.93
CA LEU A 128 10.47 4.12 9.57
C LEU A 128 9.43 4.49 8.51
N TYR A 129 8.21 3.95 8.58
CA TYR A 129 7.14 4.27 7.63
C TYR A 129 6.72 5.73 7.70
N LEU A 130 6.59 6.26 8.92
CA LEU A 130 6.28 7.66 9.15
C LEU A 130 7.37 8.57 8.58
N SER A 131 8.64 8.21 8.76
CA SER A 131 9.78 8.95 8.20
C SER A 131 9.74 8.99 6.67
N VAL A 132 9.36 7.88 6.01
CA VAL A 132 9.17 7.83 4.56
C VAL A 132 8.01 8.73 4.12
N LEU A 133 6.89 8.72 4.86
CA LEU A 133 5.75 9.59 4.58
C LEU A 133 6.10 11.07 4.73
N ILE A 134 6.78 11.45 5.82
CA ILE A 134 7.27 12.83 6.04
C ILE A 134 8.20 13.25 4.90
N ASN A 135 9.13 12.37 4.49
CA ASN A 135 10.00 12.64 3.34
C ASN A 135 9.17 12.86 2.07
N LEU A 136 8.14 12.06 1.82
CA LEU A 136 7.26 12.23 0.66
C LEU A 136 6.53 13.59 0.67
N ILE A 137 6.08 14.04 1.84
CA ILE A 137 5.38 15.32 2.01
C ILE A 137 6.33 16.48 1.70
N PHE A 138 7.49 16.53 2.37
CA PHE A 138 8.34 17.72 2.39
C PHE A 138 9.53 17.71 1.41
N SER A 139 9.95 16.55 0.90
CA SER A 139 11.13 16.48 0.03
C SER A 139 10.88 17.09 -1.34
N LYS A 140 11.60 18.19 -1.61
CA LYS A 140 11.64 18.84 -2.94
C LYS A 140 12.15 17.88 -4.01
N ARG A 141 13.12 17.01 -3.68
CA ARG A 141 13.70 16.04 -4.63
C ARG A 141 12.67 15.00 -5.07
N THR A 142 11.90 14.45 -4.12
CA THR A 142 10.81 13.51 -4.41
C THR A 142 9.68 14.20 -5.16
N ALA A 143 9.30 15.42 -4.76
CA ALA A 143 8.29 16.21 -5.44
C ALA A 143 8.65 16.51 -6.90
N ASN A 144 9.90 16.86 -7.17
CA ASN A 144 10.39 17.13 -8.52
C ASN A 144 10.41 15.87 -9.40
N TYR A 145 10.79 14.71 -8.83
CA TYR A 145 10.71 13.44 -9.55
C TYR A 145 9.27 13.06 -9.93
N LEU A 146 8.31 13.28 -9.02
CA LEU A 146 6.90 12.92 -9.21
C LEU A 146 6.11 13.94 -10.03
N LYS A 147 6.72 15.07 -10.42
CA LYS A 147 6.09 16.10 -11.26
C LYS A 147 6.25 15.66 -12.71
N LYS A 148 5.12 15.54 -13.44
CA LYS A 148 5.13 15.21 -14.88
C LYS A 148 6.03 16.20 -15.62
N ASN A 149 7.03 15.69 -16.34
CA ASN A 149 7.84 16.49 -17.27
C ASN A 149 6.96 16.84 -18.48
N ASN A 150 6.19 17.92 -18.38
CA ASN A 150 5.39 18.44 -19.50
C ASN A 150 6.27 18.91 -20.68
N ASN A 151 7.58 19.05 -20.49
CA ASN A 151 8.48 19.58 -21.51
C ASN A 151 8.74 18.64 -22.69
N LYS A 152 8.33 17.37 -22.64
CA LYS A 152 8.51 16.46 -23.78
C LYS A 152 7.41 16.60 -24.85
N SER A 153 6.20 16.98 -24.45
CA SER A 153 5.08 17.14 -25.40
C SER A 153 5.04 18.51 -26.06
N GLN A 154 5.78 19.49 -25.55
CA GLN A 154 5.78 20.86 -26.08
C GLN A 154 6.86 21.09 -27.14
N VAL A 155 7.93 20.27 -27.16
CA VAL A 155 8.98 20.33 -28.19
C VAL A 155 8.53 19.66 -29.49
N ASP A 156 7.76 18.57 -29.39
CA ASP A 156 7.24 17.86 -30.57
C ASP A 156 6.16 18.66 -31.31
N SER A 157 5.36 19.48 -30.62
CA SER A 157 4.38 20.37 -31.27
C SER A 157 5.04 21.56 -31.98
N THR A 158 6.14 22.10 -31.44
CA THR A 158 6.87 23.20 -32.09
C THR A 158 7.69 22.78 -33.30
N LEU A 159 8.00 21.47 -33.44
CA LEU A 159 8.72 20.92 -34.59
C LEU A 159 7.81 20.48 -35.74
N SER A 160 6.51 20.21 -35.50
CA SER A 160 5.56 19.97 -36.60
C SER A 160 5.12 21.25 -37.29
N ASP A 161 5.10 22.37 -36.56
CA ASP A 161 4.62 23.66 -37.09
C ASP A 161 5.69 24.42 -37.90
N ASN A 162 6.95 23.97 -37.87
CA ASN A 162 8.07 24.53 -38.63
C ASN A 162 8.42 23.73 -39.90
N LYS A 163 7.54 22.81 -40.34
CA LYS A 163 7.62 22.16 -41.65
C LYS A 163 6.54 22.75 -42.57
N ILE A 164 6.75 23.97 -43.04
CA ILE A 164 6.08 24.55 -44.21
C ILE A 164 7.17 25.02 -45.16
#